data_AF-A0A662GAJ4-F1
#
_entry.id   AF-A0A662GAJ4-F1
#
_cell.length_a   1.000
_cell.length_b   1.000
_cell.length_c   1.000
_cell.angle_alpha   90.00
_cell.angle_beta   90.00
_cell.angle_gamma   90.00
#
_symmetry.space_group_name_H-M   'P 1'
#
loop_
_entity.id
_entity.type
_entity.pdbx_description
1 polymer ?
#
loop_
_entity_poly.entity_id
_entity_poly.type
_entity_poly.pdbx_seq_one_letter_code
_entity_poly.pdbx_strand_id
1 'polypeptide(L)' 'MKIPICYFDAKTRTLCPKCLEKFRKGEIGRLDIDLSHDLIEIEEKYVPSLKKLVFHKAVNIDNKLIFLLVKGSRNI' A
#
# COMPACT_ATOMS: atom_id res chain seq x y z
N MET A 1 3.36 4.59 -7.47
CA MET A 1 2.12 3.80 -7.35
C MET A 1 1.17 4.55 -6.41
N LYS A 2 -0.16 4.36 -6.51
CA LYS A 2 -1.09 4.87 -5.49
C LYS A 2 -1.36 3.79 -4.46
N ILE A 3 -1.18 4.10 -3.18
CA ILE A 3 -1.22 3.15 -2.06
C ILE A 3 -2.10 3.69 -0.91
N PRO A 4 -2.55 2.83 0.03
CA PRO A 4 -3.42 3.23 1.17
C PRO A 4 -2.79 4.23 2.15
N ILE A 5 -1.46 4.27 2.25
CA ILE A 5 -0.68 5.22 3.07
C ILE A 5 0.04 6.26 2.21
N CYS A 6 0.65 7.28 2.83
CA CYS A 6 1.45 8.24 2.06
C CYS A 6 2.78 7.62 1.62
N TYR A 7 3.37 8.15 0.53
CA TYR A 7 4.60 7.63 -0.05
C TYR A 7 5.78 7.69 0.94
N PHE A 8 5.87 8.77 1.73
CA PHE A 8 6.91 8.92 2.75
C PHE A 8 6.83 7.81 3.81
N ASP A 9 5.64 7.52 4.33
CA ASP A 9 5.43 6.46 5.31
C ASP A 9 5.77 5.09 4.73
N ALA A 10 5.38 4.84 3.47
CA ALA A 10 5.72 3.61 2.77
C ALA A 10 7.23 3.46 2.61
N LYS A 11 7.98 4.51 2.31
CA LYS A 11 9.46 4.41 2.23
C LYS A 11 10.14 4.21 3.58
N THR A 12 9.67 4.91 4.61
CA THR A 12 10.34 4.97 5.92
C THR A 12 9.87 3.92 6.92
N ARG A 13 8.81 3.17 6.58
CA ARG A 13 8.08 2.27 7.51
C ARG A 13 7.60 2.97 8.80
N THR A 14 7.45 4.29 8.77
CA THR A 14 7.00 5.08 9.92
C THR A 14 5.73 5.83 9.54
N LEU A 15 4.66 5.64 10.31
CA LEU A 15 3.40 6.35 10.03
C LEU A 15 3.49 7.80 10.50
N CYS A 16 3.24 8.74 9.58
CA CYS A 16 2.97 10.11 9.95
C CYS A 16 1.66 10.21 10.77
N PRO A 17 1.41 11.32 11.49
CA PRO A 17 0.21 11.47 12.32
C PRO A 17 -1.10 11.19 11.57
N LYS A 18 -1.17 11.57 10.29
CA LYS A 18 -2.35 11.36 9.44
C LYS A 18 -2.61 9.90 9.14
N CYS A 19 -1.59 9.12 8.76
CA CYS A 19 -1.77 7.69 8.49
C CYS A 19 -1.94 6.90 9.80
N LEU A 20 -1.32 7.34 10.90
CA LEU A 20 -1.55 6.75 12.21
C LEU A 20 -3.02 6.90 12.65
N GLU A 21 -3.63 8.06 12.39
CA GLU A 21 -5.06 8.27 12.66
C GLU A 21 -5.95 7.32 11.85
N LYS A 22 -5.66 7.15 10.54
CA LYS A 22 -6.36 6.18 9.69
C LYS A 22 -6.25 4.75 10.22
N PHE A 23 -5.05 4.38 10.68
CA PHE A 23 -4.80 3.07 11.27
C PHE A 23 -5.62 2.88 12.56
N ARG A 24 -5.65 3.89 13.44
CA ARG A 24 -6.47 3.88 14.66
C ARG A 24 -7.97 3.79 14.38
N LYS A 25 -8.44 4.38 13.28
CA LYS A 25 -9.84 4.30 12.83
C LYS A 25 -10.19 2.98 12.13
N GLY A 26 -9.21 2.10 11.89
CA GLY A 26 -9.39 0.86 11.14
C GLY A 26 -9.60 1.06 9.63
N GLU A 27 -9.35 2.26 9.11
CA GLU A 27 -9.44 2.56 7.67
C GLU A 27 -8.32 1.87 6.87
N ILE A 28 -7.17 1.67 7.52
CA ILE A 28 -6.02 0.91 7.00
C ILE A 28 -5.57 -0.09 8.06
N GLY A 29 -5.17 -1.28 7.63
CA GLY A 29 -4.65 -2.33 8.50
C GLY A 29 -3.13 -2.46 8.46
N ARG A 30 -2.59 -3.35 9.31
CA ARG A 30 -1.16 -3.63 9.33
C ARG A 30 -0.65 -4.18 7.99
N LEU A 31 -1.44 -5.06 7.37
CA LEU A 31 -1.13 -5.63 6.07
C LEU A 31 -1.10 -4.57 4.96
N ASP A 32 -1.98 -3.56 5.00
CA ASP A 32 -1.96 -2.45 4.05
C ASP A 32 -0.65 -1.66 4.16
N ILE A 33 -0.14 -1.47 5.37
CA ILE A 33 1.10 -0.75 5.64
C ILE A 33 2.31 -1.56 5.15
N ASP A 34 2.39 -2.83 5.55
CA ASP A 34 3.51 -3.71 5.20
C ASP A 34 3.60 -3.88 3.67
N LEU A 35 2.48 -4.19 3.00
CA LEU A 35 2.47 -4.32 1.53
C LEU A 35 2.70 -2.99 0.81
N SER A 36 2.26 -1.86 1.37
CA SER A 36 2.58 -0.55 0.78
C SER A 36 4.09 -0.31 0.75
N HIS A 37 4.82 -0.72 1.79
CA HIS A 37 6.26 -0.62 1.80
C HIS A 37 6.89 -1.52 0.73
N ASP A 38 6.55 -2.81 0.73
CA ASP A 38 7.13 -3.79 -0.19
C ASP A 38 6.86 -3.40 -1.65
N LEU A 39 5.65 -2.90 -1.96
CA LEU A 39 5.28 -2.47 -3.31
C LEU A 39 6.03 -1.23 -3.77
N ILE A 40 6.28 -0.24 -2.89
CA ILE A 40 7.10 0.92 -3.24
C ILE A 40 8.56 0.53 -3.44
N GLU A 41 9.10 -0.37 -2.62
CA GLU A 41 10.45 -0.88 -2.80
C GLU A 41 10.61 -1.60 -4.14
N ILE A 42 9.63 -2.45 -4.51
CA ILE A 42 9.62 -3.14 -5.79
C ILE A 42 9.46 -2.17 -6.96
N GLU A 43 8.55 -1.19 -6.86
CA GLU A 43 8.34 -0.16 -7.87
C GLU A 43 9.64 0.60 -8.16
N GLU A 44 10.35 1.04 -7.12
CA GLU A 44 11.55 1.87 -7.28
C GLU A 44 12.76 1.08 -7.77
N LYS A 45 12.95 -0.16 -7.30
CA LYS A 45 14.17 -0.93 -7.55
C LYS A 45 14.09 -1.84 -8.77
N TYR A 46 12.91 -2.43 -9.03
CA TYR A 46 12.80 -3.57 -9.94
C TYR A 46 11.77 -3.37 -11.04
N VAL A 47 10.61 -2.76 -10.73
CA VAL A 47 9.47 -2.71 -11.65
C VAL A 47 8.84 -1.30 -11.69
N PRO A 48 9.47 -0.32 -12.35
CA PRO A 48 8.96 1.07 -12.43
C PRO A 48 7.57 1.20 -13.05
N SER A 49 7.12 0.22 -13.84
CA SER A 49 5.78 0.19 -14.43
C SER A 49 4.66 0.05 -13.38
N LEU A 50 4.96 -0.44 -12.16
CA LEU A 50 4.01 -0.46 -11.03
C LEU A 50 3.52 0.94 -10.65
N LYS A 51 4.25 2.00 -11.04
CA LYS A 51 3.83 3.40 -10.82
C LYS A 51 2.44 3.69 -11.36
N LYS A 52 2.01 2.97 -12.41
CA LYS A 52 0.70 3.10 -13.06
C LYS A 52 -0.42 2.32 -12.35
N LEU A 53 -0.15 1.71 -11.22
CA LEU A 53 -1.12 0.89 -10.50
C LEU A 53 -1.66 1.59 -9.24
N VAL A 54 -2.87 1.20 -8.84
CA VAL A 54 -3.54 1.66 -7.63
C VAL A 54 -3.82 0.45 -6.73
N PHE A 55 -3.14 0.38 -5.59
CA PHE A 55 -3.43 -0.55 -4.52
C PHE A 55 -4.55 -0.01 -3.64
N HIS A 56 -5.67 -0.74 -3.59
CA HIS A 56 -6.86 -0.33 -2.87
C HIS A 56 -6.90 -0.82 -1.43
N LYS A 57 -6.71 -2.13 -1.21
CA LYS A 57 -6.81 -2.76 0.11
C LYS A 57 -6.21 -4.17 0.06
N ALA A 58 -5.64 -4.59 1.18
CA ALA A 58 -5.23 -5.95 1.42
C ALA A 58 -6.02 -6.60 2.56
N VAL A 59 -6.32 -7.88 2.39
CA VAL A 59 -7.02 -8.68 3.40
C VAL A 59 -6.27 -10.00 3.55
N ASN A 60 -6.01 -10.39 4.80
CA ASN A 60 -5.53 -11.72 5.16
C ASN A 60 -6.72 -12.55 5.62
N ILE A 61 -6.95 -13.68 4.97
CA ILE A 61 -7.93 -14.68 5.37
C ILE A 61 -7.18 -15.90 5.91
N ASP A 62 -7.43 -16.22 7.18
CA ASP A 62 -6.92 -17.39 7.89
C ASP A 62 -5.41 -17.65 7.74
N ASN A 63 -4.60 -16.59 7.67
CA ASN A 63 -3.13 -16.65 7.50
C ASN A 63 -2.67 -17.39 6.23
N LYS A 64 -3.55 -17.55 5.24
CA LYS A 64 -3.27 -18.37 4.05
C LYS A 64 -3.43 -17.59 2.75
N LEU A 65 -4.33 -16.61 2.72
CA LEU A 65 -4.65 -15.91 1.48
C LEU A 65 -4.58 -14.41 1.67
N ILE A 66 -3.67 -13.79 0.92
CA ILE A 66 -3.54 -12.33 0.81
C ILE A 66 -4.21 -11.92 -0.49
N PHE A 67 -5.28 -11.13 -0.39
CA PHE A 67 -5.88 -10.48 -1.56
C PHE A 67 -5.26 -9.09 -1.73
N LEU A 68 -4.72 -8.80 -2.92
CA LEU A 68 -4.24 -7.48 -3.30
C LEU A 68 -5.12 -6.95 -4.44
N LEU A 69 -5.98 -5.97 -4.17
CA LEU A 69 -6.79 -5.35 -5.22
C LEU A 69 -6.00 -4.22 -5.89
N VAL A 70 -5.62 -4.45 -7.15
CA VAL A 70 -4.86 -3.51 -7.96
C VAL A 70 -5.63 -3.10 -9.21
N LYS A 71 -5.80 -1.79 -9.43
CA LYS A 71 -6.39 -1.25 -10.66
C LYS A 71 -5.33 -0.54 -11.49
N GLY A 72 -5.31 -0.77 -12.80
CA GLY A 72 -4.53 0.03 -13.73
C GLY A 72 -5.05 1.47 -13.80
N SER A 73 -4.17 2.45 -13.61
CA SER A 73 -4.44 3.86 -13.85
C SER A 73 -4.50 4.09 -15.36
N ARG A 74 -5.71 4.11 -15.94
CA ARG A 74 -5.90 4.76 -17.24
C ARG A 74 -5.78 6.25 -16.99
N ASN A 75 -4.67 6.84 -17.44
CA ASN A 75 -4.63 8.28 -17.65
C ASN A 75 -5.68 8.59 -18.73
N ILE A 76 -6.83 9.09 -18.30
CA ILE A 76 -7.78 9.83 -19.14
C ILE A 76 -7.48 11.30 -18.87
#